data_AF-A0A7X5N404-F1
#
_entry.id   AF-A0A7X5N404-F1
#
_cell.length_a   1.000
_cell.length_b   1.000
_cell.length_c   1.000
_cell.angle_alpha   90.00
_cell.angle_beta   90.00
_cell.angle_gamma   90.00
#
_symmetry.space_group_name_H-M   'P 1'
#
loop_
_entity.id
_entity.type
_entity.pdbx_description
1 polymer ?
#
loop_
_entity_poly.entity_id
_entity_poly.type
_entity_poly.pdbx_seq_one_letter_code
_entity_poly.pdbx_strand_id
1 'polypeptide(L)'
;QGAMMSKAGAVVPSANRITLLRDADGDGVAEVRTQFISGLFSPFGMALIGDRFYVANADALVSFPYKPGETHITAKPTFVANLPGGLNHHWTK
;
A
#
# COMPACT_ATOMS: atom_id res chain seq x y z
N GLN A 1 20.11 -14.21 -3.26
CA GLN A 1 18.90 -13.45 -2.88
C GLN A 1 17.67 -14.33 -2.65
N GLY A 2 17.40 -15.36 -3.46
CA GLY A 2 16.19 -16.20 -3.33
C GLY A 2 16.01 -16.96 -1.99
N ALA A 3 17.08 -17.44 -1.36
CA ALA A 3 16.98 -18.21 -0.11
C ALA A 3 16.46 -17.37 1.08
N MET A 4 16.87 -16.10 1.20
CA MET A 4 16.42 -15.22 2.28
C MET A 4 14.99 -14.73 2.03
N MET A 5 14.63 -14.42 0.79
CA MET A 5 13.24 -14.06 0.42
C MET A 5 12.28 -15.21 0.67
N SER A 6 12.70 -16.45 0.38
CA SER A 6 11.90 -17.65 0.66
C SER A 6 11.66 -17.84 2.15
N LYS A 7 12.70 -17.68 2.98
CA LYS A 7 12.58 -17.75 4.45
C LYS A 7 11.68 -16.65 5.03
N ALA A 8 11.64 -15.47 4.39
CA ALA A 8 10.79 -14.35 4.79
C ALA A 8 9.35 -14.42 4.22
N GLY A 9 9.00 -15.44 3.43
CA GLY A 9 7.70 -15.53 2.74
C GLY A 9 7.51 -14.51 1.60
N ALA A 10 8.59 -13.82 1.19
CA ALA A 10 8.57 -12.72 0.23
C ALA A 10 8.79 -13.18 -1.23
N VAL A 11 8.63 -14.48 -1.51
CA VAL A 11 8.75 -15.06 -2.86
C VAL A 11 7.45 -15.00 -3.66
N VAL A 12 6.31 -14.72 -3.02
CA VAL A 12 5.03 -14.61 -3.72
C VAL A 12 4.90 -13.23 -4.39
N PRO A 13 4.22 -13.14 -5.55
CA PRO A 13 3.92 -11.86 -6.17
C PRO A 13 3.21 -10.91 -5.21
N SER A 14 3.57 -9.63 -5.27
CA SER A 14 2.86 -8.59 -4.53
C SER A 14 1.37 -8.60 -4.90
N ALA A 15 0.53 -8.52 -3.87
CA ALA A 15 -0.91 -8.38 -4.02
C ALA A 15 -1.33 -7.08 -4.74
N ASN A 16 -0.44 -6.09 -4.81
CA ASN A 16 -0.65 -4.83 -5.53
C ASN A 16 -1.92 -4.09 -5.08
N ARG A 17 -2.17 -4.13 -3.76
CA ARG A 17 -3.33 -3.51 -3.11
C ARG A 17 -3.02 -3.10 -1.67
N ILE A 18 -3.84 -2.20 -1.13
CA ILE A 18 -3.94 -1.90 0.31
C ILE A 18 -5.28 -2.44 0.80
N THR A 19 -5.28 -3.12 1.95
CA THR A 19 -6.49 -3.66 2.59
C THR A 19 -6.85 -2.77 3.77
N LEU A 20 -8.09 -2.31 3.85
CA LEU A 20 -8.63 -1.63 5.02
C LEU A 20 -9.07 -2.70 6.03
N LEU A 21 -8.57 -2.55 7.26
CA LEU A 21 -9.03 -3.29 8.43
C LEU A 21 -9.67 -2.29 9.38
N ARG A 22 -10.87 -2.59 9.89
CA ARG A 22 -11.47 -1.84 10.99
C ARG A 22 -11.93 -2.82 12.06
N ASP A 23 -11.49 -2.54 13.27
CA ASP A 23 -11.99 -3.09 14.52
C ASP A 23 -13.11 -2.15 15.01
N ALA A 24 -14.30 -2.70 15.17
CA ALA A 24 -15.51 -1.99 15.56
C ALA A 24 -15.80 -2.09 17.07
N ASP A 25 -15.26 -3.09 17.76
CA ASP A 25 -15.57 -3.37 19.18
C ASP A 25 -14.36 -3.25 20.12
N GLY A 26 -13.17 -3.03 19.57
CA GLY A 26 -11.94 -2.74 20.29
C GLY A 26 -11.22 -3.99 20.79
N ASP A 27 -11.51 -5.17 20.26
CA ASP A 27 -10.91 -6.43 20.70
C ASP A 27 -9.56 -6.77 20.00
N GLY A 28 -9.14 -5.96 19.03
CA GLY A 28 -7.93 -6.15 18.24
C GLY A 28 -8.08 -7.11 17.05
N VAL A 29 -9.27 -7.64 16.82
CA VAL A 29 -9.69 -8.35 15.62
C VAL A 29 -10.40 -7.35 14.70
N ALA A 30 -10.34 -7.57 13.39
CA ALA A 30 -10.99 -6.70 12.43
C ALA A 30 -12.28 -7.34 11.92
N GLU A 31 -13.43 -6.69 12.16
CA GLU A 31 -14.74 -7.12 11.65
C GLU A 31 -14.88 -6.72 10.17
N VAL A 32 -14.24 -5.61 9.80
CA VAL A 32 -14.23 -5.13 8.41
C VAL A 32 -12.90 -5.42 7.78
N ARG A 33 -12.93 -6.13 6.65
CA ARG A 33 -11.78 -6.33 5.78
C ARG A 33 -12.17 -6.09 4.33
N THR A 34 -11.71 -4.99 3.76
CA THR A 34 -12.04 -4.62 2.37
C THR A 34 -10.81 -4.22 1.57
N GLN A 35 -10.89 -4.35 0.25
CA GLN A 35 -9.86 -3.85 -0.64
C GLN A 35 -9.98 -2.32 -0.75
N PHE A 36 -9.13 -1.59 -0.03
CA PHE A 36 -9.19 -0.13 0.01
C PHE A 36 -8.77 0.50 -1.32
N ILE A 37 -7.60 0.09 -1.82
CA ILE A 37 -7.03 0.52 -3.10
C ILE A 37 -6.45 -0.72 -3.80
N SER A 38 -6.60 -0.83 -5.11
CA SER A 38 -5.97 -1.86 -5.95
C SER A 38 -5.27 -1.27 -7.16
N GLY A 39 -4.50 -2.09 -7.88
CA GLY A 39 -3.77 -1.66 -9.07
C GLY A 39 -2.50 -0.86 -8.72
N LEU A 40 -1.95 -1.11 -7.53
CA LEU A 40 -0.69 -0.53 -7.07
C LEU A 40 0.50 -1.32 -7.62
N PHE A 41 1.71 -0.82 -7.37
CA PHE A 41 2.93 -1.49 -7.83
C PHE A 41 3.85 -1.78 -6.64
N SER A 42 3.71 -2.97 -6.07
CA SER A 42 4.47 -3.43 -4.88
C SER A 42 4.55 -2.36 -3.78
N PRO A 43 3.40 -1.89 -3.25
CA PRO A 43 3.36 -0.80 -2.28
C PRO A 43 4.06 -1.21 -0.98
N PHE A 44 4.84 -0.30 -0.42
CA PHE A 44 5.63 -0.56 0.80
C PHE A 44 5.47 0.51 1.90
N GLY A 45 4.87 1.65 1.59
CA GLY A 45 4.60 2.71 2.56
C GLY A 45 3.39 3.55 2.19
N MET A 46 2.75 4.17 3.18
CA MET A 46 1.57 5.01 2.99
C MET A 46 1.45 6.09 4.06
N ALA A 47 0.81 7.20 3.73
CA ALA A 47 0.52 8.28 4.66
C ALA A 47 -0.77 9.02 4.27
N LEU A 48 -1.56 9.42 5.25
CA LEU A 48 -2.70 10.32 5.06
C LEU A 48 -2.31 11.70 5.58
N ILE A 49 -2.29 12.71 4.69
CA ILE A 49 -1.95 14.10 5.04
C ILE A 49 -3.05 15.00 4.49
N GLY A 50 -3.79 15.65 5.39
CA GLY A 50 -4.98 16.41 5.01
C GLY A 50 -6.03 15.53 4.34
N ASP A 51 -6.41 15.88 3.12
CA ASP A 51 -7.38 15.16 2.27
C ASP A 51 -6.71 14.26 1.21
N ARG A 52 -5.42 13.95 1.38
CA ARG A 52 -4.64 13.14 0.43
C ARG A 52 -4.03 11.91 1.06
N PHE A 53 -4.27 10.77 0.42
CA PHE A 53 -3.67 9.49 0.76
C PHE A 53 -2.51 9.19 -0.19
N TYR A 54 -1.30 9.15 0.35
CA TYR A 54 -0.06 8.88 -0.37
C TYR A 54 0.30 7.40 -0.28
N VAL A 55 0.81 6.86 -1.39
CA VAL A 55 1.31 5.48 -1.47
C VAL A 55 2.67 5.49 -2.12
N ALA A 56 3.66 4.94 -1.42
CA ALA A 56 4.97 4.63 -1.96
C ALA A 56 4.91 3.25 -2.64
N ASN A 57 4.80 3.27 -3.96
CA ASN A 57 5.00 2.10 -4.81
C ASN A 57 6.50 1.87 -5.03
N ALA A 58 6.87 0.67 -5.45
CA ALA A 58 8.27 0.35 -5.67
C ALA A 58 8.95 1.21 -6.77
N ASP A 59 8.19 1.76 -7.71
CA ASP A 59 8.63 2.63 -8.81
C ASP A 59 8.42 4.13 -8.53
N ALA A 60 7.32 4.51 -7.88
CA ALA A 60 6.91 5.90 -7.73
C ALA A 60 6.16 6.19 -6.43
N LEU A 61 6.16 7.46 -6.04
CA LEU A 61 5.23 8.03 -5.08
C LEU A 61 3.99 8.50 -5.84
N VAL A 62 2.82 8.00 -5.43
CA VAL A 62 1.52 8.41 -5.95
C VAL A 62 0.62 8.91 -4.82
N SER A 63 -0.43 9.64 -5.19
CA SER A 63 -1.41 10.14 -4.23
C SER A 63 -2.83 10.00 -4.76
N PHE A 64 -3.78 9.86 -3.85
CA PHE A 64 -5.21 9.73 -4.10
C PHE A 64 -5.97 10.77 -3.26
N PRO A 65 -7.09 11.32 -3.76
CA PRO A 65 -8.02 12.04 -2.90
C PRO A 65 -8.58 11.10 -1.84
N TYR A 66 -8.82 11.60 -0.65
CA TYR A 66 -9.41 10.85 0.45
C TYR A 66 -10.44 11.68 1.20
N LYS A 67 -11.59 11.08 1.48
CA LYS A 67 -12.58 11.63 2.41
C LYS A 67 -12.57 10.83 3.72
N PRO A 68 -12.64 11.49 4.89
CA PRO A 68 -12.77 10.80 6.16
C PRO A 68 -13.90 9.77 6.15
N GLY A 69 -13.58 8.54 6.57
CA GLY A 69 -14.53 7.43 6.60
C GLY A 69 -14.66 6.65 5.30
N GLU A 70 -14.05 7.10 4.20
CA GLU A 70 -14.03 6.36 2.94
C GLU A 70 -13.41 4.98 3.14
N THR A 71 -14.05 3.95 2.58
CA THR A 71 -13.66 2.54 2.75
C THR A 71 -13.14 1.89 1.47
N HIS A 72 -13.21 2.63 0.35
CA HIS A 72 -12.70 2.25 -0.96
C HIS A 72 -12.33 3.51 -1.75
N ILE A 73 -11.17 3.53 -2.38
CA ILE A 73 -10.75 4.58 -3.30
C ILE A 73 -10.74 4.00 -4.72
N THR A 74 -11.53 4.59 -5.60
CA THR A 74 -11.61 4.25 -7.03
C THR A 74 -11.00 5.33 -7.93
N ALA A 75 -10.59 6.45 -7.35
CA ALA A 75 -9.93 7.53 -8.07
C ALA A 75 -8.61 7.06 -8.68
N LYS A 76 -8.28 7.57 -9.87
CA LYS A 76 -6.99 7.32 -10.49
C LYS A 76 -5.87 7.98 -9.65
N PRO A 77 -4.69 7.34 -9.54
CA PRO A 77 -3.57 7.94 -8.84
C PRO A 77 -3.09 9.21 -9.54
N THR A 78 -2.76 10.22 -8.75
CA THR A 78 -1.95 11.36 -9.18
C THR A 78 -0.49 11.05 -8.91
N PHE A 79 0.33 11.05 -9.95
CA PHE A 79 1.78 10.92 -9.82
C PHE A 79 2.36 12.08 -9.00
N VAL A 80 3.31 11.79 -8.11
CA VAL A 80 3.99 12.80 -7.29
C VAL A 80 5.47 12.88 -7.65
N ALA A 81 6.16 11.75 -7.60
CA ALA A 81 7.58 11.68 -7.92
C ALA A 81 8.00 10.24 -8.25
N ASN A 82 9.09 10.09 -8.99
CA ASN A 82 9.75 8.80 -9.11
C ASN A 82 10.44 8.47 -7.79
N LEU A 83 10.42 7.20 -7.40
CA LEU A 83 11.29 6.71 -6.35
C LEU A 83 12.49 6.02 -7.01
N PRO A 84 13.71 6.14 -6.47
CA PRO A 84 14.87 5.48 -7.04
C PRO A 84 14.58 3.98 -7.18
N GLY A 85 14.54 3.47 -8.40
CA GLY A 85 13.78 2.25 -8.71
C GLY A 85 14.44 1.39 -9.78
N GLY A 86 15.74 1.13 -9.64
CA GLY A 86 16.40 0.06 -10.38
C GLY A 86 15.86 -1.32 -9.95
N LEU A 87 16.70 -2.17 -9.39
CA LEU A 87 16.20 -3.43 -8.80
C LEU A 87 15.33 -3.15 -7.55
N ASN A 88 14.31 -3.98 -7.31
CA ASN A 88 13.43 -3.89 -6.13
C ASN A 88 14.21 -4.16 -4.82
N HIS A 89 14.87 -3.13 -4.28
CA HIS A 89 15.58 -3.15 -2.99
C HIS A 89 14.62 -2.83 -1.82
N HIS A 90 13.56 -3.63 -1.68
CA HIS A 90 12.46 -3.41 -0.70
C HIS A 90 12.91 -3.28 0.78
N TRP A 91 14.13 -3.70 1.11
CA TRP A 91 14.69 -3.75 2.46
C TRP A 91 15.79 -2.70 2.71
N THR A 92 16.10 -1.87 1.72
CA THR A 92 17.12 -0.80 1.83
C THR A 92 16.74 0.36 0.93
N LYS A 93 15.52 0.85 1.09
CA LYS A 93 15.06 2.07 0.42
C LYS A 93 15.04 3.22 1.40
#